data_AF-A0AAW7X3P3-F1
#
_entry.id   AF-A0AAW7X3P3-F1
#
_cell.length_a   1.000
_cell.length_b   1.000
_cell.length_c   1.000
_cell.angle_alpha   90.00
_cell.angle_beta   90.00
_cell.angle_gamma   90.00
#
_symmetry.space_group_name_H-M   'P 1'
#
loop_
_entity.id
_entity.type
_entity.pdbx_description
1 polymer ?
#
loop_
_entity_poly.entity_id
_entity_poly.type
_entity_poly.pdbx_seq_one_letter_code
_entity_poly.pdbx_strand_id
1 'polypeptide(L)'
;MRDSYQRFFSQGLITKEQFFEFGLSETIYAPQNKAEHEWQKLKHRIQNNQPVHIRGFGRNSNRTHLFQDFYKEVFGNEHVAVDPTNNAIPTKIIRDLTGYSKSPSARHEAIRNYQISHIFGRTKNVYTFTAPWNMVYLPKIIDPFTGHEAKGDMVDEYQATFQQRSYARFEPLIEDYNKKNKSKADLIDEVRRVIRASLGNRAKESLVVDFINQTDLDQIGDKASVIEAFFAFAQTEQQREAEELIQTENLNAEEARRYITTSLKREYASDAGTQLNTILPKMSPLNPQYLTKKQSVFQKIAAFVEKFKGVGGAV
;
A
#
# COMPACT_ATOMS: atom_id res chain seq x y z
N MET A 1 -30.32 16.62 4.56
CA MET A 1 -29.43 15.75 5.36
C MET A 1 -29.18 16.45 6.70
N ARG A 2 -29.08 15.72 7.82
CA ARG A 2 -28.74 16.34 9.12
C ARG A 2 -27.23 16.37 9.26
N ASP A 3 -26.65 17.56 9.20
CA ASP A 3 -25.21 17.78 9.38
C ASP A 3 -24.94 18.33 10.79
N SER A 4 -24.06 17.68 11.55
CA SER A 4 -23.76 18.08 12.92
C SER A 4 -22.87 19.32 13.00
N TYR A 5 -22.00 19.55 12.02
CA TYR A 5 -21.08 20.69 12.00
C TYR A 5 -21.82 21.97 11.67
N GLN A 6 -22.67 21.95 10.64
CA GLN A 6 -23.54 23.09 10.31
C GLN A 6 -24.39 23.51 11.52
N ARG A 7 -24.95 22.53 12.25
CA ARG A 7 -25.75 22.79 13.45
C ARG A 7 -24.94 23.27 14.65
N PHE A 8 -23.69 22.82 14.79
CA PHE A 8 -22.79 23.26 15.84
C PHE A 8 -22.41 24.72 15.62
N PHE A 9 -21.92 25.07 14.43
CA PHE A 9 -21.51 26.43 14.11
C PHE A 9 -22.69 27.42 14.02
N SER A 10 -23.89 26.95 13.65
CA SER A 10 -25.09 27.80 13.68
C SER A 10 -25.52 28.26 15.08
N GLN A 11 -24.98 27.67 16.15
CA GLN A 11 -25.22 28.14 17.52
C GLN A 11 -24.51 29.48 17.83
N GLY A 12 -23.55 29.88 16.99
CA GLY A 12 -22.84 31.17 17.13
C GLY A 12 -21.85 31.25 18.29
N LEU A 13 -21.48 30.12 18.90
CA LEU A 13 -20.51 30.07 20.01
C LEU A 13 -19.07 30.35 19.55
N ILE A 14 -18.71 29.86 18.36
CA ILE A 14 -17.44 30.07 17.67
C ILE A 14 -17.72 30.00 16.16
N THR A 15 -17.02 30.77 15.34
CA THR A 15 -17.14 30.64 13.88
C THR A 15 -16.38 29.43 13.35
N LYS A 16 -16.74 28.96 12.16
CA LYS A 16 -16.02 27.88 11.47
C LYS A 16 -14.54 28.25 11.28
N GLU A 17 -14.28 29.48 10.86
CA GLU A 17 -12.94 29.99 10.56
C GLU A 17 -12.07 30.06 11.83
N GLN A 18 -12.65 30.51 12.95
CA GLN A 18 -11.96 30.51 14.25
C GLN A 18 -11.61 29.10 14.70
N PHE A 19 -12.53 28.14 14.53
CA PHE A 19 -12.27 26.74 14.88
C PHE A 19 -11.21 26.11 13.97
N PHE A 20 -11.24 26.43 12.67
CA PHE A 20 -10.24 25.95 11.71
C PHE A 20 -8.86 26.52 12.03
N GLU A 21 -8.76 27.83 12.25
CA GLU A 21 -7.50 28.48 12.60
C GLU A 21 -6.93 27.94 13.91
N PHE A 22 -7.77 27.72 14.92
CA PHE A 22 -7.35 27.06 16.16
C PHE A 22 -6.73 25.69 15.87
N GLY A 23 -7.39 24.83 15.10
CA GLY A 23 -6.86 23.50 14.78
C GLY A 23 -5.54 23.55 14.03
N LEU A 24 -5.40 24.48 13.07
CA LEU A 24 -4.20 24.64 12.26
C LEU A 24 -3.03 25.22 13.06
N SER A 25 -3.28 26.22 13.92
CA SER A 25 -2.27 26.89 14.74
C SER A 25 -1.77 26.02 15.89
N GLU A 26 -2.66 25.23 16.50
CA GLU A 26 -2.31 24.29 17.58
C GLU A 26 -1.75 22.95 17.05
N THR A 27 -1.68 22.74 15.73
CA THR A 27 -1.01 21.55 15.20
C THR A 27 0.50 21.67 15.42
N ILE A 28 1.07 20.71 16.15
CA ILE A 28 2.49 20.71 16.47
C ILE A 28 3.25 19.90 15.42
N TYR A 29 4.04 20.62 14.63
CA TYR A 29 4.93 20.09 13.60
C TYR A 29 6.34 19.86 14.15
N ALA A 30 7.08 18.94 13.53
CA ALA A 30 8.52 18.87 13.74
C ALA A 30 9.19 20.19 13.30
N PRO A 31 10.19 20.71 14.05
CA PRO A 31 10.99 21.85 13.59
C PRO A 31 11.67 21.52 12.25
N GLN A 32 11.65 22.47 11.31
CA GLN A 32 12.04 22.22 9.91
C GLN A 32 13.48 21.68 9.76
N ASN A 33 14.42 22.24 10.51
CA ASN A 33 15.81 21.78 10.54
C ASN A 33 15.95 20.33 11.05
N LYS A 34 15.20 19.97 12.10
CA LYS A 34 15.19 18.60 12.63
C LYS A 34 14.49 17.65 11.67
N ALA A 35 13.41 18.08 11.03
CA ALA A 35 12.70 17.31 10.03
C ALA A 35 13.58 17.02 8.80
N GLU A 36 14.35 17.99 8.33
CA GLU A 36 15.30 17.78 7.24
C GLU A 36 16.36 16.75 7.59
N HIS A 37 16.97 16.88 8.78
CA HIS A 37 17.98 15.93 9.23
C HIS A 37 17.42 14.50 9.38
N GLU A 38 16.24 14.35 9.98
CA GLU A 38 15.59 13.05 10.13
C GLU A 38 15.13 12.48 8.78
N TRP A 39 14.74 13.33 7.83
CA TRP A 39 14.41 12.91 6.47
C TRP A 39 15.62 12.31 5.75
N GLN A 40 16.80 12.94 5.86
CA GLN A 40 18.03 12.37 5.31
C GLN A 40 18.40 11.03 5.96
N LYS A 41 18.25 10.92 7.29
CA LYS A 41 18.45 9.66 8.02
C LYS A 41 17.50 8.56 7.56
N LEU A 42 16.22 8.87 7.38
CA LEU A 42 15.24 7.90 6.88
C LEU A 42 15.62 7.41 5.47
N LYS A 43 15.93 8.32 4.55
CA LYS A 43 16.38 7.95 3.19
C LYS A 43 17.64 7.09 3.23
N HIS A 44 18.62 7.46 4.04
CA HIS A 44 19.85 6.68 4.22
C HIS A 44 19.53 5.26 4.73
N ARG A 45 18.66 5.12 5.73
CA ARG A 45 18.24 3.81 6.24
C ARG A 45 17.60 2.95 5.16
N ILE A 46 16.69 3.52 4.37
CA ILE A 46 15.99 2.79 3.32
C ILE A 46 16.99 2.30 2.26
N GLN A 47 17.91 3.17 1.81
CA GLN A 47 18.86 2.90 0.73
C GLN A 47 20.00 1.94 1.12
N ASN A 48 20.30 1.81 2.42
CA ASN A 48 21.43 1.02 2.91
C ASN A 48 20.99 -0.24 3.67
N ASN A 49 19.80 -0.77 3.34
CA ASN A 49 19.23 -1.96 3.97
C ASN A 49 19.29 -1.89 5.51
N GLN A 50 18.87 -0.77 6.09
CA GLN A 50 18.77 -0.62 7.55
C GLN A 50 17.30 -0.75 7.99
N PRO A 51 17.06 -1.02 9.30
CA PRO A 51 15.70 -1.19 9.81
C PRO A 51 14.79 0.03 9.59
N VAL A 52 13.67 -0.22 8.94
CA VAL A 52 12.59 0.76 8.69
C VAL A 52 11.23 0.12 8.97
N HIS A 53 10.22 0.96 9.19
CA HIS A 53 8.91 0.49 9.64
C HIS A 53 7.79 0.93 8.69
N ILE A 54 6.72 0.14 8.64
CA ILE A 54 5.48 0.44 7.94
C ILE A 54 4.28 0.13 8.84
N ARG A 55 3.12 0.72 8.53
CA ARG A 55 1.84 0.29 9.11
C ARG A 55 1.44 -1.09 8.59
N GLY A 56 0.80 -1.92 9.43
CA GLY A 56 0.31 -3.24 9.05
C GLY A 56 -0.80 -3.21 8.00
N PHE A 57 -0.88 -4.27 7.17
CA PHE A 57 -1.85 -4.38 6.07
C PHE A 57 -3.08 -5.24 6.39
N GLY A 58 -4.26 -4.62 6.35
CA GLY A 58 -5.55 -5.29 6.59
C GLY A 58 -5.89 -5.45 8.08
N ARG A 59 -7.09 -5.95 8.41
CA ARG A 59 -7.55 -6.09 9.81
C ARG A 59 -6.62 -6.92 10.70
N ASN A 60 -5.85 -7.85 10.12
CA ASN A 60 -4.95 -8.78 10.84
C ASN A 60 -3.50 -8.78 10.32
N SER A 61 -3.06 -7.79 9.55
CA SER A 61 -1.70 -7.77 8.97
C SER A 61 -1.34 -8.92 8.00
N ASN A 62 -2.29 -9.78 7.61
CA ASN A 62 -2.05 -10.97 6.77
C ASN A 62 -1.39 -10.70 5.40
N ARG A 63 -1.49 -9.48 4.87
CA ARG A 63 -0.89 -9.11 3.56
C ARG A 63 0.44 -8.38 3.68
N THR A 64 1.00 -8.28 4.89
CA THR A 64 2.18 -7.45 5.11
C THR A 64 3.47 -8.09 4.55
N HIS A 65 3.53 -9.42 4.49
CA HIS A 65 4.64 -10.15 3.86
C HIS A 65 4.85 -9.72 2.40
N LEU A 66 3.77 -9.52 1.63
CA LEU A 66 3.85 -9.07 0.24
C LEU A 66 4.57 -7.72 0.08
N PHE A 67 4.40 -6.81 1.04
CA PHE A 67 5.08 -5.53 1.03
C PHE A 67 6.53 -5.66 1.47
N GLN A 68 6.81 -6.50 2.46
CA GLN A 68 8.19 -6.80 2.88
C GLN A 68 8.97 -7.43 1.73
N ASP A 69 8.38 -8.41 1.04
CA ASP A 69 8.95 -9.05 -0.15
C ASP A 69 9.15 -8.03 -1.26
N PHE A 70 8.17 -7.15 -1.51
CA PHE A 70 8.34 -6.08 -2.49
C PHE A 70 9.51 -5.16 -2.15
N TYR A 71 9.65 -4.70 -0.91
CA TYR A 71 10.77 -3.84 -0.52
C TYR A 71 12.12 -4.57 -0.57
N LYS A 72 12.14 -5.85 -0.23
CA LYS A 72 13.29 -6.71 -0.37
C LYS A 72 13.71 -6.83 -1.84
N GLU A 73 12.79 -7.23 -2.71
CA GLU A 73 13.09 -7.50 -4.11
C GLU A 73 13.37 -6.22 -4.90
N VAL A 74 12.61 -5.14 -4.66
CA VAL A 74 12.69 -3.88 -5.44
C VAL A 74 13.73 -2.91 -4.90
N PHE A 75 13.88 -2.81 -3.59
CA PHE A 75 14.75 -1.82 -2.96
C PHE A 75 15.96 -2.46 -2.26
N GLY A 76 16.11 -3.78 -2.31
CA GLY A 76 17.17 -4.49 -1.61
C GLY A 76 17.09 -4.34 -0.08
N ASN A 77 15.91 -3.98 0.46
CA ASN A 77 15.74 -3.76 1.89
C ASN A 77 14.99 -4.93 2.53
N GLU A 78 15.73 -5.80 3.21
CA GLU A 78 15.24 -6.98 3.92
C GLU A 78 14.76 -6.66 5.35
N HIS A 79 14.99 -5.44 5.83
CA HIS A 79 14.74 -5.03 7.22
C HIS A 79 13.51 -4.11 7.36
N VAL A 80 12.49 -4.30 6.52
CA VAL A 80 11.19 -3.64 6.66
C VAL A 80 10.34 -4.39 7.69
N ALA A 81 10.00 -3.72 8.80
CA ALA A 81 9.21 -4.28 9.89
C ALA A 81 7.83 -3.63 10.02
N VAL A 82 6.86 -4.37 10.56
CA VAL A 82 5.55 -3.82 10.90
C VAL A 82 5.63 -3.09 12.23
N ASP A 83 5.07 -1.90 12.29
CA ASP A 83 4.98 -1.15 13.53
C ASP A 83 4.08 -1.87 14.56
N PRO A 84 4.56 -2.08 15.81
CA PRO A 84 3.83 -2.86 16.81
C PRO A 84 2.41 -2.37 17.13
N THR A 85 2.17 -1.06 17.04
CA THR A 85 0.86 -0.47 17.37
C THR A 85 0.28 0.35 16.21
N ASN A 86 0.85 0.19 15.00
CA ASN A 86 0.61 1.05 13.85
C ASN A 86 0.96 2.55 14.07
N ASN A 87 1.58 2.89 15.20
CA ASN A 87 1.88 4.25 15.65
C ASN A 87 3.07 4.34 16.63
N ALA A 88 3.71 3.24 17.05
CA ALA A 88 4.74 3.24 18.08
C ALA A 88 5.99 4.02 17.65
N ILE A 89 6.49 3.73 16.45
CA ILE A 89 7.66 4.39 15.87
C ILE A 89 7.35 5.86 15.50
N PRO A 90 6.23 6.18 14.82
CA PRO A 90 5.79 7.56 14.66
C PRO A 90 5.75 8.35 15.98
N THR A 91 5.21 7.74 17.05
CA THR A 91 5.14 8.35 18.39
C THR A 91 6.51 8.69 18.94
N LYS A 92 7.47 7.78 18.79
CA LYS A 92 8.83 8.00 19.26
C LYS A 92 9.49 9.13 18.48
N ILE A 93 9.41 9.09 17.14
CA ILE A 93 10.08 10.08 16.29
C ILE A 93 9.53 11.48 16.53
N ILE A 94 8.21 11.66 16.50
CA ILE A 94 7.63 13.00 16.64
C ILE A 94 7.86 13.57 18.05
N ARG A 95 7.88 12.74 19.10
CA ARG A 95 8.25 13.15 20.46
C ARG A 95 9.68 13.70 20.49
N ASP A 96 10.62 12.94 19.93
CA ASP A 96 12.04 13.30 19.96
C ASP A 96 12.32 14.54 19.08
N LEU A 97 11.58 14.73 17.98
CA LEU A 97 11.69 15.92 17.13
C LEU A 97 11.09 17.18 17.78
N THR A 98 9.87 17.08 18.30
CA THR A 98 9.11 18.24 18.80
C THR A 98 9.46 18.63 20.22
N GLY A 99 9.97 17.69 21.02
CA GLY A 99 10.19 17.93 22.46
C GLY A 99 8.94 17.70 23.31
N TYR A 100 7.81 17.28 22.72
CA TYR A 100 6.56 17.06 23.46
C TYR A 100 6.24 15.57 23.65
N SER A 101 5.61 15.22 24.77
CA SER A 101 5.18 13.85 25.05
C SER A 101 3.77 13.78 25.64
N LYS A 102 2.98 12.81 25.15
CA LYS A 102 1.66 12.49 25.72
C LYS A 102 1.73 11.77 27.06
N SER A 103 2.92 11.31 27.46
CA SER A 103 3.18 10.64 28.72
C SER A 103 4.20 11.44 29.53
N PRO A 104 4.15 11.40 30.88
CA PRO A 104 5.10 12.11 31.72
C PRO A 104 6.56 11.77 31.35
N SER A 105 7.39 12.80 31.19
CA SER A 105 8.81 12.65 30.85
C SER A 105 9.61 13.78 31.47
N ALA A 106 10.81 13.48 31.97
CA ALA A 106 11.74 14.51 32.45
C ALA A 106 12.43 15.27 31.31
N ARG A 107 12.42 14.71 30.08
CA ARG A 107 13.13 15.27 28.91
C ARG A 107 12.22 15.99 27.92
N HIS A 108 10.90 15.84 28.06
CA HIS A 108 9.92 16.32 27.11
C HIS A 108 8.78 17.03 27.84
N GLU A 109 8.29 18.11 27.25
CA GLU A 109 7.15 18.84 27.77
C GLU A 109 5.86 18.01 27.60
N ALA A 110 5.03 17.97 28.64
CA ALA A 110 3.84 17.14 28.64
C ALA A 110 2.69 17.79 27.84
N ILE A 111 2.12 17.06 26.89
CA ILE A 111 0.93 17.48 26.13
C ILE A 111 -0.26 16.58 26.45
N ARG A 112 -1.46 17.17 26.45
CA ARG A 112 -2.73 16.47 26.72
C ARG A 112 -3.75 16.82 25.64
N ASN A 113 -4.66 15.89 25.35
CA ASN A 113 -5.67 16.06 24.30
C ASN A 113 -5.07 16.23 22.89
N TYR A 114 -3.94 15.55 22.63
CA TYR A 114 -3.30 15.47 21.33
C TYR A 114 -3.21 14.02 20.87
N GLN A 115 -3.25 13.82 19.56
CA GLN A 115 -3.00 12.53 18.92
C GLN A 115 -1.95 12.66 17.83
N ILE A 116 -1.46 11.53 17.36
CA ILE A 116 -0.55 11.52 16.22
C ILE A 116 -1.40 11.31 14.98
N SER A 117 -1.16 12.13 13.97
CA SER A 117 -1.83 12.01 12.68
C SER A 117 -0.81 12.06 11.55
N HIS A 118 -1.13 11.38 10.46
CA HIS A 118 -0.38 11.46 9.21
C HIS A 118 -1.08 12.41 8.25
N ILE A 119 -0.38 13.47 7.83
CA ILE A 119 -0.97 14.59 7.08
C ILE A 119 -1.53 14.15 5.72
N PHE A 120 -0.75 13.36 4.97
CA PHE A 120 -1.06 12.93 3.60
C PHE A 120 -1.40 11.43 3.53
N GLY A 121 -1.61 10.77 4.68
CA GLY A 121 -1.84 9.34 4.75
C GLY A 121 -0.64 8.53 4.24
N ARG A 122 -0.90 7.56 3.35
CA ARG A 122 0.11 6.68 2.72
C ARG A 122 0.99 5.90 3.70
N THR A 123 0.49 5.64 4.90
CA THR A 123 1.21 5.04 6.06
C THR A 123 1.80 3.65 5.85
N LYS A 124 1.61 3.08 4.67
CA LYS A 124 2.15 1.78 4.28
C LYS A 124 3.44 1.90 3.44
N ASN A 125 3.83 3.13 3.11
CA ASN A 125 5.05 3.44 2.39
C ASN A 125 6.20 3.70 3.39
N VAL A 126 7.33 3.02 3.22
CA VAL A 126 8.53 3.19 4.08
C VAL A 126 9.05 4.62 4.10
N TYR A 127 8.84 5.37 3.01
CA TYR A 127 9.25 6.76 2.89
C TYR A 127 8.28 7.73 3.56
N THR A 128 7.04 7.34 3.87
CA THR A 128 6.04 8.30 4.39
C THR A 128 5.52 7.94 5.77
N PHE A 129 5.61 6.67 6.19
CA PHE A 129 5.09 6.22 7.49
C PHE A 129 5.83 6.88 8.67
N THR A 130 7.15 7.02 8.53
CA THR A 130 8.02 7.66 9.53
C THR A 130 8.62 8.96 9.03
N ALA A 131 8.12 9.49 7.92
CA ALA A 131 8.57 10.78 7.40
C ALA A 131 8.26 11.90 8.39
N PRO A 132 9.25 12.71 8.77
CA PRO A 132 9.05 13.80 9.73
C PRO A 132 8.11 14.89 9.17
N TRP A 133 8.04 15.04 7.85
CA TRP A 133 7.13 15.96 7.17
C TRP A 133 5.69 15.44 7.03
N ASN A 134 5.45 14.16 7.34
CA ASN A 134 4.13 13.53 7.27
C ASN A 134 3.55 13.18 8.65
N MET A 135 4.14 13.67 9.74
CA MET A 135 3.71 13.35 11.11
C MET A 135 3.55 14.62 11.94
N VAL A 136 2.45 14.69 12.70
CA VAL A 136 2.17 15.81 13.61
C VAL A 136 1.55 15.32 14.91
N TYR A 137 1.64 16.15 15.95
CA TYR A 137 0.63 16.10 17.00
C TYR A 137 -0.55 16.99 16.61
N LEU A 138 -1.70 16.37 16.38
CA LEU A 138 -2.95 17.04 16.06
C LEU A 138 -3.80 17.17 17.33
N PRO A 139 -4.41 18.35 17.59
CA PRO A 139 -5.39 18.48 18.67
C PRO A 139 -6.51 17.45 18.49
N LYS A 140 -6.85 16.71 19.56
CA LYS A 140 -7.81 15.61 19.49
C LYS A 140 -9.23 16.09 19.15
N ILE A 141 -9.53 17.36 19.43
CA ILE A 141 -10.81 17.99 19.05
C ILE A 141 -10.97 18.17 17.53
N ILE A 142 -9.86 18.12 16.77
CA ILE A 142 -9.83 18.22 15.30
C ILE A 142 -9.89 16.84 14.63
N ASP A 143 -9.76 15.74 15.38
CA ASP A 143 -9.87 14.37 14.87
C ASP A 143 -11.11 14.14 13.99
N PRO A 144 -12.31 14.66 14.33
CA PRO A 144 -13.50 14.51 13.49
C PRO A 144 -13.41 15.16 12.10
N PHE A 145 -12.45 16.05 11.86
CA PHE A 145 -12.17 16.69 10.56
C PHE A 145 -11.03 16.01 9.79
N THR A 146 -10.32 15.05 10.39
CA THR A 146 -9.11 14.43 9.79
C THR A 146 -9.13 12.90 9.83
N GLY A 147 -10.04 12.30 10.60
CA GLY A 147 -10.19 10.85 10.72
C GLY A 147 -10.83 10.20 9.49
N HIS A 148 -10.66 8.88 9.36
CA HIS A 148 -11.15 8.10 8.21
C HIS A 148 -12.68 8.02 8.08
N GLU A 149 -13.42 8.39 9.13
CA GLU A 149 -14.89 8.41 9.15
C GLU A 149 -15.45 9.81 8.82
N ALA A 150 -14.60 10.83 8.74
CA ALA A 150 -14.97 12.21 8.48
C ALA A 150 -15.45 12.38 7.03
N LYS A 151 -16.57 13.08 6.83
CA LYS A 151 -17.16 13.35 5.52
C LYS A 151 -17.84 14.72 5.50
N GLY A 152 -17.95 15.32 4.33
CA GLY A 152 -18.72 16.54 4.07
C GLY A 152 -17.85 17.77 3.82
N ASP A 153 -18.46 18.81 3.26
CA ASP A 153 -17.74 19.96 2.67
C ASP A 153 -16.78 20.65 3.66
N MET A 154 -17.17 20.79 4.93
CA MET A 154 -16.30 21.40 5.95
C MET A 154 -15.09 20.52 6.31
N VAL A 155 -15.24 19.19 6.25
CA VAL A 155 -14.13 18.25 6.44
C VAL A 155 -13.16 18.41 5.28
N ASP A 156 -13.67 18.40 4.05
CA ASP A 156 -12.86 18.53 2.85
C ASP A 156 -12.10 19.86 2.83
N GLU A 157 -12.77 20.96 3.19
CA GLU A 157 -12.18 22.30 3.29
C GLU A 157 -11.05 22.36 4.35
N TYR A 158 -11.29 21.79 5.54
CA TYR A 158 -10.29 21.74 6.60
C TYR A 158 -9.08 20.91 6.17
N GLN A 159 -9.31 19.72 5.60
CA GLN A 159 -8.24 18.82 5.15
C GLN A 159 -7.41 19.46 4.04
N ALA A 160 -8.05 20.11 3.06
CA ALA A 160 -7.35 20.80 1.98
C ALA A 160 -6.45 21.91 2.55
N THR A 161 -6.97 22.74 3.45
CA THR A 161 -6.21 23.83 4.08
C THR A 161 -5.06 23.29 4.94
N PHE A 162 -5.32 22.24 5.71
CA PHE A 162 -4.34 21.58 6.55
C PHE A 162 -3.19 20.98 5.73
N GLN A 163 -3.51 20.28 4.65
CA GLN A 163 -2.53 19.71 3.72
C GLN A 163 -1.74 20.80 3.00
N GLN A 164 -2.40 21.89 2.55
CA GLN A 164 -1.73 23.01 1.88
C GLN A 164 -0.73 23.72 2.81
N ARG A 165 -1.12 24.02 4.06
CA ARG A 165 -0.20 24.62 5.05
C ARG A 165 0.97 23.70 5.37
N SER A 166 0.70 22.41 5.52
CA SER A 166 1.72 21.40 5.78
C SER A 166 2.68 21.24 4.60
N TYR A 167 2.16 21.28 3.36
CA TYR A 167 2.96 21.27 2.14
C TYR A 167 3.88 22.48 2.10
N ALA A 168 3.35 23.70 2.25
CA ALA A 168 4.14 24.92 2.25
C ALA A 168 5.26 24.90 3.30
N ARG A 169 5.03 24.29 4.47
CA ARG A 169 6.02 24.16 5.55
C ARG A 169 7.17 23.21 5.20
N PHE A 170 6.89 22.14 4.46
CA PHE A 170 7.86 21.08 4.17
C PHE A 170 8.10 20.86 2.68
N GLU A 171 7.80 21.85 1.85
CA GLU A 171 7.88 21.78 0.40
C GLU A 171 9.20 21.18 -0.08
N PRO A 172 10.40 21.59 0.40
CA PRO A 172 11.65 20.99 -0.07
C PRO A 172 11.77 19.48 0.19
N LEU A 173 11.22 19.00 1.31
CA LEU A 173 11.25 17.58 1.69
C LEU A 173 10.24 16.77 0.89
N ILE A 174 9.06 17.34 0.69
CA ILE A 174 7.98 16.72 -0.09
C ILE A 174 8.36 16.70 -1.57
N GLU A 175 8.97 17.77 -2.08
CA GLU A 175 9.51 17.82 -3.44
C GLU A 175 10.71 16.89 -3.62
N ASP A 176 11.57 16.70 -2.63
CA ASP A 176 12.61 15.67 -2.69
C ASP A 176 12.01 14.25 -2.72
N TYR A 177 10.93 14.00 -1.97
CA TYR A 177 10.16 12.76 -2.07
C TYR A 177 9.54 12.59 -3.46
N ASN A 178 8.93 13.65 -4.01
CA ASN A 178 8.27 13.64 -5.32
C ASN A 178 9.28 13.53 -6.48
N LYS A 179 10.42 14.22 -6.44
CA LYS A 179 11.50 14.15 -7.44
C LYS A 179 12.19 12.78 -7.49
N LYS A 180 12.15 12.03 -6.38
CA LYS A 180 12.58 10.62 -6.36
C LYS A 180 11.55 9.65 -6.97
N ASN A 181 10.40 10.14 -7.41
CA ASN A 181 9.57 9.49 -8.42
C ASN A 181 10.10 9.92 -9.79
N LYS A 182 11.06 9.13 -10.30
CA LYS A 182 11.69 9.34 -11.61
C LYS A 182 10.64 9.34 -12.73
N SER A 183 11.06 9.74 -13.95
CA SER A 183 10.23 9.65 -15.14
C SER A 183 9.59 8.26 -15.30
N LYS A 184 8.43 8.17 -15.96
CA LYS A 184 7.76 6.90 -16.30
C LYS A 184 8.77 5.87 -16.84
N ALA A 185 9.68 6.28 -17.72
CA ALA A 185 10.70 5.41 -18.30
C ALA A 185 11.68 4.82 -17.27
N ASP A 186 12.15 5.62 -16.32
CA ASP A 186 13.09 5.15 -15.30
C ASP A 186 12.42 4.19 -14.29
N LEU A 187 11.15 4.45 -13.94
CA LEU A 187 10.35 3.56 -13.09
C LEU A 187 10.16 2.20 -13.76
N ILE A 188 9.91 2.19 -15.07
CA ILE A 188 9.78 0.99 -15.90
C ILE A 188 11.08 0.20 -15.92
N ASP A 189 12.21 0.87 -16.14
CA ASP A 189 13.52 0.21 -16.24
C ASP A 189 14.01 -0.33 -14.89
N GLU A 190 13.73 0.37 -13.78
CA GLU A 190 14.04 -0.10 -12.43
C GLU A 190 13.21 -1.34 -12.07
N VAL A 191 11.91 -1.31 -12.36
CA VAL A 191 10.99 -2.44 -12.13
C VAL A 191 11.36 -3.65 -13.01
N ARG A 192 11.68 -3.44 -14.29
CA ARG A 192 12.19 -4.49 -15.19
C ARG A 192 13.50 -5.09 -14.69
N ARG A 193 14.44 -4.26 -14.22
CA ARG A 193 15.74 -4.71 -13.70
C ARG A 193 15.57 -5.59 -12.47
N VAL A 194 14.72 -5.18 -11.54
CA VAL A 194 14.39 -5.93 -10.32
C VAL A 194 13.76 -7.29 -10.66
N ILE A 195 12.76 -7.31 -11.53
CA ILE A 195 12.05 -8.55 -11.90
C ILE A 195 12.99 -9.55 -12.57
N ARG A 196 13.95 -9.07 -13.38
CA ARG A 196 14.95 -9.92 -14.03
C ARG A 196 16.00 -10.46 -13.05
N ALA A 197 16.33 -9.70 -12.00
CA ALA A 197 17.27 -10.11 -10.96
C ALA A 197 16.70 -11.20 -10.04
N SER A 198 15.37 -11.25 -9.89
CA SER A 198 14.68 -12.21 -9.03
C SER A 198 14.18 -13.44 -9.81
N LEU A 199 14.83 -14.58 -9.59
CA LEU A 199 14.53 -15.85 -10.29
C LEU A 199 13.05 -16.29 -10.17
N GLY A 200 12.39 -15.98 -9.05
CA GLY A 200 10.99 -16.33 -8.79
C GLY A 200 9.95 -15.34 -9.35
N ASN A 201 10.38 -14.23 -9.93
CA ASN A 201 9.49 -13.18 -10.44
C ASN A 201 9.51 -13.03 -11.96
N ARG A 202 10.34 -13.79 -12.69
CA ARG A 202 10.37 -13.78 -14.17
C ARG A 202 9.01 -14.06 -14.80
N ALA A 203 8.25 -14.97 -14.22
CA ALA A 203 6.90 -15.28 -14.71
C ALA A 203 5.92 -14.10 -14.61
N LYS A 204 6.24 -13.09 -13.79
CA LYS A 204 5.45 -11.87 -13.61
C LYS A 204 5.90 -10.71 -14.52
N GLU A 205 6.98 -10.87 -15.30
CA GLU A 205 7.52 -9.79 -16.14
C GLU A 205 6.47 -9.25 -17.12
N SER A 206 5.72 -10.13 -17.78
CA SER A 206 4.62 -9.73 -18.68
C SER A 206 3.55 -8.94 -17.93
N LEU A 207 3.09 -9.44 -16.78
CA LEU A 207 2.06 -8.79 -15.98
C LEU A 207 2.45 -7.36 -15.56
N VAL A 208 3.73 -7.15 -15.25
CA VAL A 208 4.24 -5.84 -14.84
C VAL A 208 4.44 -4.92 -16.04
N VAL A 209 4.91 -5.45 -17.18
CA VAL A 209 5.00 -4.69 -18.44
C VAL A 209 3.60 -4.27 -18.91
N ASP A 210 2.61 -5.15 -18.80
CA ASP A 210 1.22 -4.87 -19.16
C ASP A 210 0.62 -3.80 -18.26
N PHE A 211 0.83 -3.89 -16.94
CA PHE A 211 0.44 -2.85 -15.99
C PHE A 211 1.00 -1.48 -16.38
N ILE A 212 2.29 -1.42 -16.69
CA ILE A 212 3.02 -0.22 -17.07
C ILE A 212 2.46 0.41 -18.37
N ASN A 213 2.13 -0.42 -19.35
CA ASN A 213 1.67 0.03 -20.67
C ASN A 213 0.20 0.46 -20.64
N GLN A 214 -0.62 -0.22 -19.85
CA GLN A 214 -2.08 -0.04 -19.82
C GLN A 214 -2.55 0.94 -18.74
N THR A 215 -1.71 1.26 -17.76
CA THR A 215 -2.05 2.19 -16.67
C THR A 215 -1.45 3.57 -16.91
N ASP A 216 -2.27 4.60 -16.73
CA ASP A 216 -1.80 5.99 -16.73
C ASP A 216 -1.08 6.30 -15.41
N LEU A 217 0.21 5.99 -15.37
CA LEU A 217 1.08 6.17 -14.20
C LEU A 217 1.22 7.64 -13.78
N ASP A 218 0.95 8.61 -14.67
CA ASP A 218 1.04 10.04 -14.36
C ASP A 218 -0.10 10.50 -13.43
N GLN A 219 -1.20 9.75 -13.38
CA GLN A 219 -2.28 9.95 -12.39
C GLN A 219 -2.01 9.25 -11.06
N ILE A 220 -0.95 8.45 -10.97
CA ILE A 220 -0.58 7.71 -9.76
C ILE A 220 0.45 8.54 -8.98
N GLY A 221 -0.04 9.30 -8.01
CA GLY A 221 0.76 10.31 -7.31
C GLY A 221 1.95 9.82 -6.47
N ASP A 222 2.10 8.51 -6.19
CA ASP A 222 3.34 7.97 -5.63
C ASP A 222 3.54 6.45 -5.81
N LYS A 223 4.77 5.96 -5.53
CA LYS A 223 5.17 4.55 -5.64
C LYS A 223 4.29 3.57 -4.83
N ALA A 224 3.65 3.99 -3.75
CA ALA A 224 2.76 3.11 -2.98
C ALA A 224 1.37 3.00 -3.64
N SER A 225 0.87 4.08 -4.23
CA SER A 225 -0.30 4.03 -5.10
C SER A 225 -0.04 3.19 -6.37
N VAL A 226 1.20 3.16 -6.87
CA VAL A 226 1.60 2.24 -7.96
C VAL A 226 1.46 0.79 -7.53
N ILE A 227 1.76 0.45 -6.27
CA ILE A 227 1.61 -0.92 -5.76
C ILE A 227 0.14 -1.30 -5.64
N GLU A 228 -0.70 -0.43 -5.06
CA GLU A 228 -2.14 -0.71 -4.95
C GLU A 228 -2.79 -0.83 -6.34
N ALA A 229 -2.41 0.04 -7.29
CA ALA A 229 -2.84 -0.05 -8.68
C ALA A 229 -2.33 -1.31 -9.37
N PHE A 230 -1.08 -1.72 -9.12
CA PHE A 230 -0.51 -2.96 -9.67
C PHE A 230 -1.25 -4.19 -9.16
N PHE A 231 -1.52 -4.30 -7.85
CA PHE A 231 -2.26 -5.45 -7.32
C PHE A 231 -3.72 -5.47 -7.79
N ALA A 232 -4.36 -4.30 -7.94
CA ALA A 232 -5.70 -4.22 -8.51
C ALA A 232 -5.71 -4.66 -9.98
N PHE A 233 -4.77 -4.16 -10.79
CA PHE A 233 -4.57 -4.58 -12.17
C PHE A 233 -4.29 -6.09 -12.26
N ALA A 234 -3.37 -6.58 -11.44
CA ALA A 234 -2.98 -7.98 -11.40
C ALA A 234 -4.14 -8.90 -11.03
N GLN A 235 -5.05 -8.47 -10.13
CA GLN A 235 -6.26 -9.23 -9.80
C GLN A 235 -7.26 -9.27 -10.96
N THR A 236 -7.43 -8.15 -11.67
CA THR A 236 -8.25 -8.08 -12.87
C THR A 236 -7.70 -9.01 -13.97
N GLU A 237 -6.40 -8.95 -14.23
CA GLU A 237 -5.74 -9.83 -15.21
C GLU A 237 -5.76 -11.29 -14.78
N GLN A 238 -5.63 -11.58 -13.47
CA GLN A 238 -5.75 -12.94 -12.93
C GLN A 238 -7.12 -13.54 -13.24
N GLN A 239 -8.20 -12.77 -13.06
CA GLN A 239 -9.56 -13.22 -13.38
C GLN A 239 -9.74 -13.41 -14.89
N ARG A 240 -9.28 -12.44 -15.68
CA ARG A 240 -9.39 -12.47 -17.15
C ARG A 240 -8.67 -13.70 -17.73
N GLU A 241 -7.41 -13.92 -17.36
CA GLU A 241 -6.60 -15.03 -17.85
C GLU A 241 -7.08 -16.39 -17.33
N ALA A 242 -7.63 -16.46 -16.11
CA ALA A 242 -8.23 -17.70 -15.62
C ALA A 242 -9.46 -18.08 -16.45
N GLU A 243 -10.34 -17.12 -16.74
CA GLU A 243 -11.53 -17.35 -17.55
C GLU A 243 -11.16 -17.71 -18.99
N GLU A 244 -10.17 -17.01 -19.57
CA GLU A 244 -9.62 -17.33 -20.91
C GLU A 244 -9.05 -18.75 -20.96
N LEU A 245 -8.31 -19.18 -19.94
CA LEU A 245 -7.77 -20.53 -19.83
C LEU A 245 -8.90 -21.58 -19.75
N ILE A 246 -9.92 -21.33 -18.91
CA ILE A 246 -11.08 -22.20 -18.74
C ILE A 246 -11.83 -22.37 -20.07
N GLN A 247 -12.07 -21.27 -20.78
CA GLN A 247 -12.79 -21.28 -22.05
C GLN A 247 -11.98 -21.94 -23.17
N THR A 248 -10.71 -21.55 -23.32
CA THR A 248 -9.83 -22.05 -24.40
C THR A 248 -9.60 -23.56 -24.29
N GLU A 249 -9.43 -24.07 -23.07
CA GLU A 249 -9.23 -25.51 -22.84
C GLU A 249 -10.54 -26.29 -22.71
N ASN A 250 -11.69 -25.60 -22.71
CA ASN A 250 -13.02 -26.17 -22.49
C ASN A 250 -13.08 -26.96 -21.17
N LEU A 251 -12.62 -26.36 -20.08
CA LEU A 251 -12.58 -26.97 -18.75
C LEU A 251 -13.95 -26.93 -18.07
N ASN A 252 -14.14 -27.79 -17.07
CA ASN A 252 -15.27 -27.66 -16.16
C ASN A 252 -15.07 -26.42 -15.28
N ALA A 253 -15.83 -25.36 -15.55
CA ALA A 253 -15.60 -24.03 -15.01
C ALA A 253 -15.57 -23.96 -13.47
N GLU A 254 -16.53 -24.61 -12.76
CA GLU A 254 -16.53 -24.60 -11.29
C GLU A 254 -15.33 -25.34 -10.71
N GLU A 255 -15.07 -26.56 -11.20
CA GLU A 255 -13.97 -27.38 -10.72
C GLU A 255 -12.62 -26.73 -11.03
N ALA A 256 -12.49 -26.11 -12.21
CA ALA A 256 -11.30 -25.39 -12.63
C ALA A 256 -11.03 -24.17 -11.76
N ARG A 257 -12.04 -23.32 -11.49
CA ARG A 257 -11.90 -22.19 -10.55
C ARG A 257 -11.47 -22.66 -9.17
N ARG A 258 -12.06 -23.75 -8.66
CA ARG A 258 -11.68 -24.33 -7.36
C ARG A 258 -10.24 -24.84 -7.34
N TYR A 259 -9.82 -25.53 -8.39
CA TYR A 259 -8.46 -26.06 -8.53
C TYR A 259 -7.42 -24.94 -8.65
N ILE A 260 -7.68 -23.94 -9.50
CA ILE A 260 -6.81 -22.77 -9.68
C ILE A 260 -6.69 -21.99 -8.37
N THR A 261 -7.82 -21.70 -7.70
CA THR A 261 -7.83 -21.02 -6.39
C THR A 261 -7.01 -21.78 -5.35
N THR A 262 -7.16 -23.11 -5.29
CA THR A 262 -6.40 -23.95 -4.35
C THR A 262 -4.91 -23.95 -4.68
N SER A 263 -4.56 -24.00 -5.97
CA SER A 263 -3.17 -24.00 -6.44
C SER A 263 -2.49 -22.66 -6.18
N LEU A 264 -3.19 -21.54 -6.40
CA LEU A 264 -2.70 -20.20 -6.05
C LEU A 264 -2.46 -20.05 -4.55
N LYS A 265 -3.38 -20.57 -3.71
CA LYS A 265 -3.21 -20.56 -2.24
C LYS A 265 -2.04 -21.40 -1.75
N ARG A 266 -1.71 -22.47 -2.47
CA ARG A 266 -0.55 -23.34 -2.18
C ARG A 266 0.72 -22.84 -2.85
N GLU A 267 0.62 -21.88 -3.75
CA GLU A 267 1.71 -21.34 -4.58
C GLU A 267 2.31 -22.33 -5.60
N TYR A 268 1.69 -23.49 -5.79
CA TYR A 268 2.04 -24.46 -6.83
C TYR A 268 0.82 -25.26 -7.29
N ALA A 269 0.84 -25.71 -8.55
CA ALA A 269 -0.14 -26.65 -9.08
C ALA A 269 0.30 -28.10 -8.82
N SER A 270 -0.62 -28.94 -8.37
CA SER A 270 -0.36 -30.36 -8.07
C SER A 270 -1.10 -31.25 -9.06
N ASP A 271 -0.40 -32.13 -9.76
CA ASP A 271 -0.99 -33.19 -10.58
C ASP A 271 -1.33 -34.46 -9.78
N ALA A 272 -0.86 -34.52 -8.52
CA ALA A 272 -1.16 -35.61 -7.60
C ALA A 272 -2.65 -35.63 -7.19
N GLY A 273 -3.26 -36.82 -7.25
CA GLY A 273 -4.66 -37.05 -6.92
C GLY A 273 -5.61 -36.93 -8.11
N THR A 274 -6.91 -36.77 -7.82
CA THR A 274 -7.98 -36.78 -8.84
C THR A 274 -8.47 -35.39 -9.25
N GLN A 275 -8.03 -34.33 -8.55
CA GLN A 275 -8.52 -32.95 -8.77
C GLN A 275 -8.23 -32.45 -10.19
N LEU A 276 -7.04 -32.72 -10.73
CA LEU A 276 -6.72 -32.37 -12.11
C LEU A 276 -7.60 -33.12 -13.12
N ASN A 277 -8.10 -34.30 -12.77
CA ASN A 277 -8.99 -35.06 -13.66
C ASN A 277 -10.42 -34.50 -13.65
N THR A 278 -10.86 -33.88 -12.55
CA THR A 278 -12.23 -33.34 -12.43
C THR A 278 -12.43 -32.04 -13.21
N ILE A 279 -11.35 -31.33 -13.52
CA ILE A 279 -11.40 -30.08 -14.31
C ILE A 279 -11.42 -30.33 -15.83
N LEU A 280 -10.99 -31.50 -16.29
CA LEU A 280 -10.93 -31.80 -17.72
C LEU A 280 -12.34 -31.99 -18.30
N PRO A 281 -12.54 -31.66 -19.59
CA PRO A 281 -13.79 -31.98 -20.28
C PRO A 281 -14.07 -33.48 -20.24
N LYS A 282 -15.36 -33.85 -20.30
CA LYS A 282 -15.77 -35.25 -20.37
C LYS A 282 -15.17 -35.92 -21.61
N MET A 283 -14.18 -36.78 -21.37
CA MET A 283 -13.54 -37.61 -22.39
C MET A 283 -13.28 -39.00 -21.79
N SER A 284 -13.30 -40.03 -22.62
CA SER A 284 -12.90 -41.37 -22.17
C SER A 284 -11.42 -41.37 -21.78
N PRO A 285 -11.03 -41.94 -20.62
CA PRO A 285 -9.63 -42.15 -20.25
C PRO A 285 -8.86 -43.03 -21.25
N LEU A 286 -9.57 -43.82 -22.07
CA LEU A 286 -9.01 -44.64 -23.14
C LEU A 286 -8.76 -43.84 -24.44
N ASN A 287 -9.13 -42.56 -24.48
CA ASN A 287 -8.83 -41.70 -25.62
C ASN A 287 -7.31 -41.43 -25.65
N PRO A 288 -6.60 -41.73 -26.75
CA PRO A 288 -5.16 -41.50 -26.87
C PRO A 288 -4.74 -40.04 -26.60
N GLN A 289 -5.63 -39.07 -26.81
CA GLN A 289 -5.37 -37.65 -26.60
C GLN A 289 -5.56 -37.19 -25.14
N TYR A 290 -6.12 -38.04 -24.28
CA TYR A 290 -6.46 -37.69 -22.89
C TYR A 290 -5.22 -37.30 -22.07
N LEU A 291 -4.17 -38.12 -22.14
CA LEU A 291 -2.92 -37.88 -21.40
C LEU A 291 -2.23 -36.59 -21.87
N THR A 292 -2.17 -36.37 -23.19
CA THR A 292 -1.58 -35.16 -23.77
C THR A 292 -2.34 -33.91 -23.36
N LYS A 293 -3.69 -33.94 -23.40
CA LYS A 293 -4.50 -32.80 -22.96
C LYS A 293 -4.35 -32.55 -21.46
N LYS A 294 -4.33 -33.60 -20.63
CA LYS A 294 -4.09 -33.47 -19.19
C LYS A 294 -2.75 -32.79 -18.90
N GLN A 295 -1.68 -33.22 -19.57
CA GLN A 295 -0.35 -32.63 -19.39
C GLN A 295 -0.29 -31.18 -19.87
N SER A 296 -0.87 -30.86 -21.03
CA SER A 296 -0.95 -29.50 -21.56
C SER A 296 -1.70 -28.56 -20.61
N VAL A 297 -2.89 -28.96 -20.15
CA VAL A 297 -3.70 -28.19 -19.19
C VAL A 297 -2.93 -27.98 -17.88
N PHE A 298 -2.27 -29.01 -17.37
CA PHE A 298 -1.44 -28.88 -16.17
C PHE A 298 -0.31 -27.86 -16.35
N GLN A 299 0.43 -27.92 -17.45
CA GLN A 299 1.50 -26.97 -17.72
C GLN A 299 1.00 -25.53 -17.82
N LYS A 300 -0.14 -25.31 -18.48
CA LYS A 300 -0.77 -23.98 -18.57
C LYS A 300 -1.21 -23.46 -17.20
N ILE A 301 -1.82 -24.31 -16.37
CA ILE A 301 -2.21 -23.92 -15.00
C ILE A 301 -0.99 -23.69 -14.12
N ALA A 302 0.06 -24.50 -14.24
CA ALA A 302 1.31 -24.31 -13.50
C ALA A 302 1.97 -22.97 -13.87
N ALA A 303 2.03 -22.64 -15.16
CA ALA A 303 2.53 -21.34 -15.63
C ALA A 303 1.66 -20.17 -15.14
N PHE A 304 0.33 -20.33 -15.16
CA PHE A 304 -0.60 -19.36 -14.59
C PHE A 304 -0.37 -19.15 -13.09
N VAL A 305 -0.23 -20.23 -12.31
CA VAL A 305 0.06 -20.15 -10.87
C VAL A 305 1.40 -19.48 -10.62
N GLU A 306 2.42 -19.77 -11.41
CA GLU A 306 3.73 -19.12 -11.26
C GLU A 306 3.67 -17.61 -11.55
N LYS A 307 2.85 -17.20 -12.53
CA LYS A 307 2.58 -15.80 -12.88
C LYS A 307 1.79 -15.05 -11.79
N PHE A 308 0.79 -15.69 -11.17
CA PHE A 308 -0.14 -15.01 -10.26
C PHE A 308 0.01 -15.36 -8.76
N LYS A 309 0.91 -16.27 -8.38
CA LYS A 309 1.18 -16.54 -6.96
C LYS A 309 1.59 -15.26 -6.22
N GLY A 310 1.00 -15.03 -5.06
CA GLY A 310 1.19 -13.83 -4.23
C GLY A 310 0.33 -12.61 -4.60
N VAL A 311 -0.41 -12.62 -5.72
CA VAL A 311 -1.31 -11.50 -6.11
C VAL A 311 -2.56 -11.41 -5.22
N GLY A 312 -3.06 -12.57 -4.77
CA GLY A 312 -4.27 -12.69 -3.97
C GLY A 312 -5.56 -12.48 -4.78
N GLY A 313 -6.68 -12.23 -4.08
CA GLY A 313 -8.00 -12.09 -4.73
C GLY A 313 -8.73 -13.42 -4.96
N ALA A 314 -9.90 -13.36 -5.57
CA ALA A 314 -10.71 -14.52 -5.95
C ALA A 314 -10.61 -14.74 -7.47
N VAL A 315 -10.64 -16.02 -7.85
CA VAL A 315 -10.72 -16.51 -9.24
C VAL A 315 -12.08 -17.16 -9.45
#